data_AF-A0A437AF23-F1
#
_entry.id   AF-A0A437AF23-F1
#
_cell.length_a   1.000
_cell.length_b   1.000
_cell.length_c   1.000
_cell.angle_alpha   90.00
_cell.angle_beta   90.00
_cell.angle_gamma   90.00
#
_symmetry.space_group_name_H-M   'P 1'
#
loop_
_entity.id
_entity.type
_entity.pdbx_description
1 polymer ?
#
loop_
_entity_poly.entity_id
_entity_poly.type
_entity_poly.pdbx_seq_one_letter_code
_entity_poly.pdbx_strand_id
1 'polypeptide(L)'
;MKSSAYYAALTAVVAASLPYTSVATVSNSFSSRCSGLPQSFQPDQQTTVLVAEYLPKGSSFMNPSDHPTCVGGWLGSSILADICRLRLNVSTSATSSVVVEAWMPANWNEKGKRFAMTGNGGLGGCIAFDDLNYISSLGFATVGHDNGHDGDTGVPFANRPEVVKDFAYRAHNHSQWCVMAI
;
A
#
# COMPACT_ATOMS: atom_id res chain seq x y z
N MET A 1 3.80 -73.04 47.21
CA MET A 1 4.82 -72.24 46.50
C MET A 1 4.08 -71.28 45.58
N LYS A 2 4.22 -69.97 45.80
CA LYS A 2 3.43 -68.89 45.18
C LYS A 2 3.96 -68.60 43.77
N SER A 3 3.12 -68.69 42.73
CA SER A 3 3.42 -68.20 41.39
C SER A 3 2.93 -66.76 41.27
N SER A 4 3.84 -65.84 40.92
CA SER A 4 3.57 -64.41 40.80
C SER A 4 3.46 -64.06 39.32
N ALA A 5 2.30 -63.53 38.91
CA ALA A 5 2.05 -63.03 37.56
C ALA A 5 2.51 -61.57 37.47
N TYR A 6 3.42 -61.27 36.55
CA TYR A 6 3.86 -59.91 36.24
C TYR A 6 2.96 -59.33 35.14
N TYR A 7 2.27 -58.24 35.45
CA TYR A 7 1.49 -57.46 34.47
C TYR A 7 2.42 -56.49 33.72
N ALA A 8 2.41 -56.54 32.39
CA ALA A 8 3.08 -55.57 31.54
C ALA A 8 2.21 -54.29 31.44
N ALA A 9 2.76 -53.15 31.86
CA ALA A 9 2.11 -51.85 31.72
C ALA A 9 2.35 -51.30 30.30
N LEU A 10 1.27 -51.13 29.52
CA LEU A 10 1.29 -50.39 28.27
C LEU A 10 1.22 -48.88 28.55
N THR A 11 2.29 -48.15 28.29
CA THR A 11 2.29 -46.68 28.29
C THR A 11 1.76 -46.17 26.95
N ALA A 12 0.58 -45.56 26.96
CA ALA A 12 0.02 -44.87 25.79
C ALA A 12 0.73 -43.50 25.62
N VAL A 13 1.43 -43.31 24.50
CA VAL A 13 2.00 -42.02 24.10
C VAL A 13 0.89 -41.19 23.47
N VAL A 14 0.41 -40.18 24.19
CA VAL A 14 -0.53 -39.18 23.65
C VAL A 14 0.28 -38.17 22.84
N ALA A 15 0.24 -38.27 21.52
CA ALA A 15 0.79 -37.26 20.62
C ALA A 15 -0.07 -36.00 20.71
N ALA A 16 0.43 -34.96 21.38
CA ALA A 16 -0.20 -33.65 21.39
C ALA A 16 -0.03 -33.00 20.00
N SER A 17 -1.10 -33.03 19.20
CA SER A 17 -1.17 -32.29 17.94
C SER A 17 -1.25 -30.80 18.24
N LEU A 18 -0.15 -30.07 18.06
CA LEU A 18 -0.15 -28.62 18.02
C LEU A 18 -1.03 -28.15 16.86
N PRO A 19 -2.00 -27.25 17.07
CA PRO A 19 -2.79 -26.70 15.97
C PRO A 19 -1.87 -25.88 15.06
N TYR A 20 -1.67 -26.38 13.83
CA TYR A 20 -1.02 -25.64 12.76
C TYR A 20 -1.99 -24.53 12.34
N THR A 21 -1.74 -23.29 12.76
CA THR A 21 -2.53 -22.15 12.27
C THR A 21 -2.26 -21.99 10.77
N SER A 22 -3.30 -22.22 9.97
CA SER A 22 -3.22 -22.15 8.52
C SER A 22 -3.04 -20.70 8.07
N VAL A 23 -1.99 -20.46 7.26
CA VAL A 23 -1.65 -19.16 6.65
C VAL A 23 -2.81 -18.56 5.84
N ALA A 24 -3.76 -19.38 5.38
CA ALA A 24 -4.90 -18.98 4.56
C ALA A 24 -5.94 -18.08 5.28
N THR A 25 -5.95 -18.03 6.61
CA THR A 25 -6.91 -17.19 7.35
C THR A 25 -6.52 -15.70 7.37
N VAL A 26 -5.21 -15.40 7.31
CA VAL A 26 -4.71 -14.02 7.33
C VAL A 26 -4.99 -13.29 6.02
N SER A 27 -4.80 -13.95 4.87
CA SER A 27 -5.01 -13.32 3.55
C SER A 27 -6.46 -12.88 3.32
N ASN A 28 -7.44 -13.69 3.75
CA ASN A 28 -8.86 -13.34 3.64
C ASN A 28 -9.25 -12.16 4.54
N SER A 29 -8.69 -12.08 5.76
CA SER A 29 -8.96 -10.94 6.65
C SER A 29 -8.33 -9.64 6.14
N PHE A 30 -7.11 -9.69 5.60
CA PHE A 30 -6.41 -8.52 5.09
C PHE A 30 -7.05 -7.99 3.81
N SER A 31 -7.33 -8.87 2.83
CA SER A 31 -8.02 -8.48 1.60
C SER A 31 -9.40 -7.87 1.88
N SER A 32 -10.17 -8.47 2.80
CA SER A 32 -11.51 -7.93 3.15
C SER A 32 -11.41 -6.58 3.83
N ARG A 33 -10.44 -6.38 4.73
CA ARG A 33 -10.19 -5.07 5.35
C ARG A 33 -9.78 -4.02 4.32
N CYS A 34 -8.95 -4.40 3.35
CA CYS A 34 -8.52 -3.50 2.29
C CYS A 34 -9.70 -3.02 1.44
N SER A 35 -10.51 -3.96 0.93
CA SER A 35 -11.70 -3.63 0.15
C SER A 35 -12.77 -2.89 0.97
N GLY A 36 -12.76 -3.03 2.30
CA GLY A 36 -13.62 -2.31 3.24
C GLY A 36 -13.07 -0.94 3.70
N LEU A 37 -11.92 -0.50 3.20
CA LEU A 37 -11.35 0.80 3.55
C LEU A 37 -12.28 1.98 3.22
N PRO A 38 -12.95 2.06 2.06
CA PRO A 38 -13.81 3.20 1.75
C PRO A 38 -14.93 3.45 2.78
N GLN A 39 -15.33 2.41 3.53
CA GLN A 39 -16.36 2.51 4.57
C GLN A 39 -15.79 2.88 5.94
N SER A 40 -14.53 2.51 6.21
CA SER A 40 -13.89 2.66 7.54
C SER A 40 -12.92 3.83 7.61
N PHE A 41 -12.29 4.20 6.50
CA PHE A 41 -11.44 5.36 6.36
C PHE A 41 -12.32 6.62 6.22
N GLN A 42 -12.16 7.55 7.16
CA GLN A 42 -12.91 8.81 7.21
C GLN A 42 -11.92 9.96 7.02
N PRO A 43 -11.53 10.26 5.77
CA PRO A 43 -10.59 11.35 5.52
C PRO A 43 -11.26 12.72 5.71
N ASP A 44 -10.47 13.78 5.60
CA ASP A 44 -11.00 15.14 5.60
C ASP A 44 -11.94 15.40 4.40
N GLN A 45 -12.64 16.53 4.43
CA GLN A 45 -13.60 16.90 3.39
C GLN A 45 -12.94 17.21 2.04
N GLN A 46 -11.62 17.37 2.01
CA GLN A 46 -10.85 17.67 0.82
C GLN A 46 -10.41 16.39 0.10
N THR A 47 -10.56 15.23 0.73
CA THR A 47 -10.00 13.97 0.25
C THR A 47 -11.09 12.99 -0.17
N THR A 48 -10.98 12.46 -1.38
CA THR A 48 -11.88 11.44 -1.93
C THR A 48 -11.12 10.14 -2.18
N VAL A 49 -11.68 9.02 -1.73
CA VAL A 49 -11.16 7.69 -2.06
C VAL A 49 -11.51 7.34 -3.50
N LEU A 50 -10.50 7.13 -4.35
CA LEU A 50 -10.67 6.71 -5.74
C LEU A 50 -10.67 5.19 -5.87
N VAL A 51 -9.73 4.52 -5.19
CA VAL A 51 -9.56 3.06 -5.25
C VAL A 51 -9.13 2.55 -3.88
N ALA A 52 -9.66 1.41 -3.45
CA ALA A 52 -9.14 0.62 -2.36
C ALA A 52 -9.18 -0.86 -2.75
N GLU A 53 -8.02 -1.45 -3.02
CA GLU A 53 -7.94 -2.81 -3.56
C GLU A 53 -6.77 -3.61 -3.00
N TYR A 54 -7.01 -4.89 -2.80
CA TYR A 54 -5.96 -5.84 -2.45
C TYR A 54 -5.24 -6.29 -3.72
N LEU A 55 -3.92 -6.13 -3.74
CA LEU A 55 -3.07 -6.62 -4.81
C LEU A 55 -2.18 -7.75 -4.26
N PRO A 56 -2.43 -9.01 -4.67
CA PRO A 56 -1.60 -10.14 -4.28
C PRO A 56 -0.18 -10.04 -4.85
N LYS A 57 0.79 -10.59 -4.14
CA LYS A 57 2.14 -10.79 -4.67
C LYS A 57 2.08 -11.58 -5.99
N GLY A 58 2.78 -11.08 -7.00
CA GLY A 58 2.85 -11.67 -8.33
C GLY A 58 1.70 -11.29 -9.26
N SER A 59 0.70 -10.54 -8.79
CA SER A 59 -0.36 -10.04 -9.67
C SER A 59 0.18 -8.97 -10.63
N SER A 60 -0.48 -8.83 -11.77
CA SER A 60 -0.23 -7.69 -12.65
C SER A 60 -0.77 -6.41 -12.02
N PHE A 61 -0.16 -5.29 -12.41
CA PHE A 61 -0.61 -3.95 -12.07
C PHE A 61 -0.57 -3.11 -13.34
N MET A 62 -1.61 -2.31 -13.53
CA MET A 62 -1.68 -1.35 -14.63
C MET A 62 -1.54 0.04 -14.03
N ASN A 63 -0.50 0.76 -14.45
CA ASN A 63 -0.33 2.17 -14.11
C ASN A 63 -1.59 2.92 -14.58
N PRO A 64 -2.31 3.58 -13.67
CA PRO A 64 -3.57 4.23 -14.01
C PRO A 64 -3.40 5.68 -14.50
N SER A 65 -2.17 6.15 -14.72
CA SER A 65 -1.90 7.43 -15.38
C SER A 65 -1.87 7.21 -16.88
N ASP A 66 -2.72 7.93 -17.60
CA ASP A 66 -2.81 7.88 -19.06
C ASP A 66 -1.82 8.84 -19.74
N HIS A 67 -1.03 9.60 -18.98
CA HIS A 67 -0.13 10.60 -19.54
C HIS A 67 1.09 9.92 -20.20
N PRO A 68 1.38 10.18 -21.51
CA PRO A 68 2.41 9.44 -22.26
C PRO A 68 3.80 9.44 -21.63
N THR A 69 4.17 10.51 -20.93
CA THR A 69 5.47 10.62 -20.25
C THR A 69 5.53 9.87 -18.92
N CYS A 70 4.38 9.49 -18.34
CA CYS A 70 4.31 8.74 -17.08
C CYS A 70 4.21 7.22 -17.28
N VAL A 71 3.90 6.77 -18.51
CA VAL A 71 3.75 5.34 -18.84
C VAL A 71 5.04 4.54 -18.60
N GLY A 72 6.21 5.19 -18.69
CA GLY A 72 7.51 4.55 -18.40
C GLY A 72 7.82 4.33 -16.91
N GLY A 73 6.99 4.84 -15.98
CA GLY A 73 7.23 4.76 -14.53
C GLY A 73 6.83 3.43 -13.87
N TRP A 74 6.38 2.45 -14.66
CA TRP A 74 6.12 1.09 -14.23
C TRP A 74 6.84 0.10 -15.17
N LEU A 75 8.08 -0.22 -14.82
CA LEU A 75 8.88 -1.26 -15.46
C LEU A 75 8.68 -2.63 -14.79
N GLY A 76 8.10 -2.65 -13.58
CA GLY A 76 7.73 -3.87 -12.89
C GLY A 76 6.76 -4.74 -13.69
N SER A 77 7.05 -6.03 -13.82
CA SER A 77 6.09 -6.96 -14.46
C SER A 77 5.01 -7.45 -13.49
N SER A 78 5.20 -7.26 -12.18
CA SER A 78 4.29 -7.75 -11.14
C SER A 78 4.48 -7.05 -9.79
N ILE A 79 3.46 -7.14 -8.94
CA ILE A 79 3.51 -6.72 -7.54
C ILE A 79 4.46 -7.63 -6.73
N LEU A 80 5.30 -7.05 -5.86
CA LEU A 80 6.37 -7.77 -5.17
C LEU A 80 5.97 -8.32 -3.78
N ALA A 81 4.88 -7.82 -3.20
CA ALA A 81 4.35 -8.26 -1.91
C ALA A 81 2.82 -8.17 -1.88
N ASP A 82 2.18 -8.91 -0.98
CA ASP A 82 0.75 -8.75 -0.73
C ASP A 82 0.50 -7.35 -0.13
N ILE A 83 -0.20 -6.48 -0.86
CA ILE A 83 -0.43 -5.10 -0.47
C ILE A 83 -1.91 -4.73 -0.51
N CYS A 84 -2.27 -3.76 0.31
CA CYS A 84 -3.48 -2.98 0.15
C CYS A 84 -3.12 -1.65 -0.52
N ARG A 85 -3.66 -1.43 -1.72
CA ARG A 85 -3.52 -0.20 -2.49
C ARG A 85 -4.70 0.72 -2.17
N LEU A 86 -4.40 1.95 -1.76
CA LEU A 86 -5.35 3.02 -1.59
C LEU A 86 -4.95 4.19 -2.49
N ARG A 87 -5.84 4.60 -3.39
CA ARG A 87 -5.67 5.78 -4.24
C ARG A 87 -6.63 6.86 -3.80
N LEU A 88 -6.11 8.06 -3.59
CA LEU A 88 -6.85 9.21 -3.09
C LEU A 88 -6.70 10.39 -4.07
N ASN A 89 -7.73 11.23 -4.14
CA ASN A 89 -7.63 12.57 -4.70
C ASN A 89 -7.78 13.58 -3.56
N VAL A 90 -6.79 14.44 -3.37
CA VAL A 90 -6.77 15.46 -2.31
C VAL A 90 -6.89 16.84 -2.95
N SER A 91 -8.00 17.53 -2.72
CA SER A 91 -8.20 18.90 -3.15
C SER A 91 -7.32 19.85 -2.33
N THR A 92 -6.32 20.46 -2.95
CA THR A 92 -5.36 21.35 -2.28
C THR A 92 -5.76 22.82 -2.38
N SER A 93 -6.66 23.14 -3.33
CA SER A 93 -7.29 24.44 -3.49
C SER A 93 -8.59 24.33 -4.31
N ALA A 94 -9.27 25.45 -4.58
CA ALA A 94 -10.42 25.46 -5.48
C ALA A 94 -10.06 25.16 -6.96
N THR A 95 -8.78 25.18 -7.34
CA THR A 95 -8.32 25.05 -8.73
C THR A 95 -7.19 24.03 -8.92
N SER A 96 -6.87 23.26 -7.88
CA SER A 96 -5.80 22.26 -7.91
C SER A 96 -6.10 21.10 -6.95
N SER A 97 -5.55 19.93 -7.27
CA SER A 97 -5.66 18.72 -6.49
C SER A 97 -4.44 17.84 -6.73
N VAL A 98 -4.15 16.95 -5.80
CA VAL A 98 -3.04 16.01 -5.84
C VAL A 98 -3.58 14.60 -5.76
N VAL A 99 -3.15 13.73 -6.66
CA VAL A 99 -3.40 12.29 -6.55
C VAL A 99 -2.33 11.66 -5.66
N VAL A 100 -2.77 10.86 -4.70
CA VAL A 100 -1.92 10.15 -3.75
C VAL A 100 -2.17 8.65 -3.86
N GLU A 101 -1.11 7.86 -3.87
CA GLU A 101 -1.13 6.41 -3.80
C GLU A 101 -0.47 5.96 -2.50
N ALA A 102 -1.15 5.09 -1.74
CA ALA A 102 -0.66 4.49 -0.52
C ALA A 102 -0.68 2.97 -0.64
N TRP A 103 0.49 2.35 -0.50
CA TRP A 103 0.69 0.91 -0.64
C TRP A 103 1.12 0.33 0.70
N MET A 104 0.22 -0.42 1.32
CA MET A 104 0.40 -0.97 2.66
C MET A 104 0.61 -2.49 2.59
N PRO A 105 1.78 -3.01 2.97
CA PRO A 105 2.02 -4.44 2.90
C PRO A 105 1.31 -5.19 4.02
N ALA A 106 0.83 -6.39 3.73
CA ALA A 106 0.15 -7.24 4.70
C ALA A 106 1.02 -7.55 5.94
N ASN A 107 2.34 -7.55 5.76
CA ASN A 107 3.32 -7.81 6.81
C ASN A 107 3.87 -6.55 7.51
N TRP A 108 3.19 -5.40 7.40
CA TRP A 108 3.67 -4.12 7.92
C TRP A 108 3.95 -4.16 9.44
N ASN A 109 3.10 -4.87 10.20
CA ASN A 109 3.24 -5.01 11.64
C ASN A 109 4.51 -5.80 12.01
N GLU A 110 4.76 -6.93 11.35
CA GLU A 110 5.94 -7.76 11.56
C GLU A 110 7.23 -7.08 11.08
N LYS A 111 7.11 -6.16 10.12
CA LYS A 111 8.23 -5.40 9.54
C LYS A 111 8.51 -4.08 10.27
N GLY A 112 7.94 -3.89 11.45
CA GLY A 112 8.27 -2.80 12.37
C GLY A 112 7.50 -1.51 12.13
N LYS A 113 6.35 -1.57 11.43
CA LYS A 113 5.46 -0.42 11.20
C LYS A 113 6.16 0.80 10.61
N ARG A 114 7.08 0.56 9.69
CA ARG A 114 7.89 1.63 9.08
C ARG A 114 7.11 2.29 7.95
N PHE A 115 7.34 3.59 7.80
CA PHE A 115 6.75 4.40 6.75
C PHE A 115 7.85 4.97 5.84
N ALA A 116 7.55 5.10 4.57
CA ALA A 116 8.40 5.78 3.60
C ALA A 116 7.55 6.55 2.59
N MET A 117 8.08 7.67 2.10
CA MET A 117 7.46 8.41 1.02
C MET A 117 8.42 8.48 -0.16
N THR A 118 7.88 8.28 -1.35
CA THR A 118 8.58 8.48 -2.61
C THR A 118 8.53 9.96 -3.00
N GLY A 119 9.44 10.36 -3.88
CA GLY A 119 9.40 11.66 -4.52
C GLY A 119 9.04 11.53 -6.00
N ASN A 120 9.20 12.64 -6.72
CA ASN A 120 9.15 12.67 -8.17
C ASN A 120 10.50 13.18 -8.73
N GLY A 121 10.71 13.04 -10.03
CA GLY A 121 11.89 13.55 -10.73
C GLY A 121 11.54 14.71 -11.69
N GLY A 122 12.51 15.57 -11.99
CA GLY A 122 12.36 16.62 -13.00
C GLY A 122 11.29 17.66 -12.67
N LEU A 123 10.43 17.95 -13.65
CA LEU A 123 9.20 18.74 -13.46
C LEU A 123 7.98 17.79 -13.42
N GLY A 124 8.23 16.53 -13.08
CA GLY A 124 7.32 15.42 -13.18
C GLY A 124 6.24 15.42 -12.13
N GLY A 125 5.05 15.10 -12.59
CA GLY A 125 3.91 14.69 -11.80
C GLY A 125 3.56 13.22 -11.97
N CYS A 126 4.54 12.39 -12.32
CA CYS A 126 4.33 10.95 -12.46
C CYS A 126 4.62 10.26 -11.12
N ILE A 127 3.63 9.51 -10.61
CA ILE A 127 3.82 8.66 -9.42
C ILE A 127 4.84 7.55 -9.75
N ALA A 128 5.88 7.42 -8.92
CA ALA A 128 6.92 6.42 -9.06
C ALA A 128 6.44 5.04 -8.56
N PHE A 129 5.60 4.36 -9.36
CA PHE A 129 5.01 3.06 -8.98
C PHE A 129 6.04 1.95 -8.76
N ASP A 130 7.16 1.98 -9.49
CA ASP A 130 8.26 1.02 -9.27
C ASP A 130 8.87 1.18 -7.86
N ASP A 131 9.06 2.43 -7.41
CA ASP A 131 9.57 2.71 -6.06
C ASP A 131 8.54 2.33 -4.99
N LEU A 132 7.25 2.62 -5.21
CA LEU A 132 6.17 2.16 -4.33
C LEU A 132 6.20 0.63 -4.15
N ASN A 133 6.32 -0.11 -5.25
CA ASN A 133 6.36 -1.57 -5.25
C ASN A 133 7.63 -2.11 -4.58
N TYR A 134 8.79 -1.51 -4.87
CA TYR A 134 10.05 -1.89 -4.25
C TYR A 134 10.03 -1.65 -2.74
N ILE A 135 9.69 -0.45 -2.30
CA ILE A 135 9.76 -0.06 -0.88
C ILE A 135 8.69 -0.79 -0.06
N SER A 136 7.48 -0.98 -0.61
CA SER A 136 6.44 -1.79 0.06
C SER A 136 6.86 -3.25 0.21
N SER A 137 7.60 -3.81 -0.76
CA SER A 137 8.17 -5.17 -0.65
C SER A 137 9.18 -5.32 0.49
N LEU A 138 9.84 -4.23 0.89
CA LEU A 138 10.73 -4.17 2.04
C LEU A 138 9.96 -4.04 3.39
N GLY A 139 8.64 -4.03 3.34
CA GLY A 139 7.75 -4.02 4.51
C GLY A 139 7.40 -2.62 5.03
N PHE A 140 7.57 -1.57 4.21
CA PHE A 140 7.14 -0.22 4.55
C PHE A 140 5.72 0.04 4.03
N ALA A 141 4.89 0.70 4.83
CA ALA A 141 3.76 1.42 4.26
C ALA A 141 4.35 2.59 3.45
N THR A 142 4.04 2.65 2.15
CA THR A 142 4.71 3.58 1.24
C THR A 142 3.70 4.49 0.57
N VAL A 143 4.02 5.78 0.46
CA VAL A 143 3.18 6.77 -0.23
C VAL A 143 3.91 7.44 -1.39
N GLY A 144 3.18 7.79 -2.43
CA GLY A 144 3.64 8.56 -3.58
C GLY A 144 2.54 9.49 -4.09
N HIS A 145 2.93 10.52 -4.85
CA HIS A 145 2.01 11.54 -5.34
C HIS A 145 2.38 12.04 -6.73
N ASP A 146 1.44 12.71 -7.39
CA ASP A 146 1.59 13.27 -8.74
C ASP A 146 2.07 14.74 -8.75
N ASN A 147 2.50 15.29 -7.63
CA ASN A 147 2.89 16.71 -7.53
C ASN A 147 1.79 17.73 -7.91
N GLY A 148 0.54 17.30 -8.10
CA GLY A 148 -0.58 18.16 -8.48
C GLY A 148 -0.81 18.33 -9.98
N HIS A 149 -0.14 17.54 -10.82
CA HIS A 149 -0.38 17.49 -12.26
C HIS A 149 0.06 16.16 -12.88
N ASP A 150 -0.39 15.86 -14.09
CA ASP A 150 0.15 14.73 -14.84
C ASP A 150 1.27 15.17 -15.80
N GLY A 151 2.28 14.31 -15.96
CA GLY A 151 3.32 14.46 -16.96
C GLY A 151 4.64 15.08 -16.48
N ASP A 152 5.65 15.08 -17.36
CA ASP A 152 7.03 15.50 -17.04
C ASP A 152 7.44 16.79 -17.75
N THR A 153 6.54 17.77 -17.76
CA THR A 153 6.81 19.09 -18.33
C THR A 153 6.26 20.19 -17.42
N GLY A 154 6.76 21.42 -17.59
CA GLY A 154 6.23 22.58 -16.88
C GLY A 154 4.98 23.20 -17.50
N VAL A 155 4.39 22.62 -18.55
CA VAL A 155 3.17 23.15 -19.19
C VAL A 155 2.01 23.32 -18.19
N PRO A 156 1.76 22.38 -17.26
CA PRO A 156 0.69 22.53 -16.26
C PRO A 156 0.85 23.73 -15.31
N PHE A 157 2.04 24.33 -15.20
CA PHE A 157 2.29 25.48 -14.35
C PHE A 157 1.81 26.81 -14.96
N ALA A 158 1.65 26.86 -16.28
CA ALA A 158 1.32 28.08 -16.99
C ALA A 158 -0.03 28.66 -16.50
N ASN A 159 0.01 29.86 -15.92
CA ASN A 159 -1.16 30.55 -15.35
C ASN A 159 -1.91 29.76 -14.26
N ARG A 160 -1.25 28.79 -13.61
CA ARG A 160 -1.82 27.96 -12.54
C ARG A 160 -0.95 27.99 -11.29
N PRO A 161 -0.96 29.10 -10.52
CA PRO A 161 -0.10 29.26 -9.34
C PRO A 161 -0.37 28.21 -8.25
N GLU A 162 -1.59 27.69 -8.17
CA GLU A 162 -1.92 26.63 -7.21
C GLU A 162 -1.25 25.29 -7.55
N VAL A 163 -1.13 24.95 -8.84
CA VAL A 163 -0.37 23.76 -9.27
C VAL A 163 1.12 23.93 -8.97
N VAL A 164 1.66 25.14 -9.12
CA VAL A 164 3.05 25.42 -8.74
C VAL A 164 3.29 25.23 -7.24
N LYS A 165 2.34 25.62 -6.38
CA LYS A 165 2.44 25.37 -4.93
C LYS A 165 2.32 23.89 -4.59
N ASP A 166 1.52 23.14 -5.34
CA ASP A 166 1.42 21.68 -5.20
C ASP A 166 2.75 21.01 -5.48
N PHE A 167 3.35 21.33 -6.63
CA PHE A 167 4.67 20.84 -7.01
C PHE A 167 5.76 21.27 -6.00
N ALA A 168 5.71 22.52 -5.52
CA ALA A 168 6.75 23.06 -4.67
C ALA A 168 6.75 22.49 -3.25
N TYR A 169 5.57 22.24 -2.65
CA TYR A 169 5.51 21.76 -1.26
C TYR A 169 4.19 21.10 -0.84
N ARG A 170 3.03 21.50 -1.40
CA ARG A 170 1.74 21.02 -0.86
C ARG A 170 1.51 19.54 -1.12
N ALA A 171 1.88 19.02 -2.30
CA ALA A 171 1.73 17.59 -2.59
C ALA A 171 2.44 16.74 -1.54
N HIS A 172 3.71 17.03 -1.29
CA HIS A 172 4.51 16.36 -0.26
C HIS A 172 3.86 16.44 1.13
N ASN A 173 3.44 17.64 1.55
CA ASN A 173 2.84 17.83 2.86
C ASN A 173 1.51 17.07 3.01
N HIS A 174 0.60 17.18 2.05
CA HIS A 174 -0.70 16.50 2.10
C HIS A 174 -0.57 14.98 2.05
N SER A 175 0.37 14.45 1.28
CA SER A 175 0.68 13.02 1.26
C SER A 175 1.18 12.51 2.60
N GLN A 176 2.01 13.28 3.31
CA GLN A 176 2.47 12.92 4.66
C GLN A 176 1.31 12.84 5.67
N TRP A 177 0.28 13.69 5.55
CA TRP A 177 -0.90 13.63 6.42
C TRP A 177 -1.76 12.40 6.16
N CYS A 178 -1.94 12.00 4.89
CA CYS A 178 -2.69 10.78 4.55
C CYS A 178 -2.15 9.56 5.30
N VAL A 179 -0.85 9.48 5.47
CA VAL A 179 -0.16 8.38 6.15
C VAL A 179 -0.50 8.31 7.63
N MET A 180 -0.70 9.45 8.29
CA MET A 180 -1.06 9.48 9.71
C MET A 180 -2.51 9.05 9.95
N ALA A 181 -3.33 9.03 8.90
CA ALA A 181 -4.75 8.73 8.98
C ALA A 181 -5.10 7.26 8.66
N ILE A 182 -4.12 6.44 8.26
CA ILE A 182 -4.31 5.02 7.89
C ILE A 182 -3.66 4.11 8.95
#